data_AF-A0A3N5QZZ5-F1
#
_entry.id   AF-A0A3N5QZZ5-F1
#
_cell.length_a   1.000
_cell.length_b   1.000
_cell.length_c   1.000
_cell.angle_alpha   90.00
_cell.angle_beta   90.00
_cell.angle_gamma   90.00
#
_symmetry.space_group_name_H-M   'P 1'
#
loop_
_entity.id
_entity.type
_entity.pdbx_description
1 polymer ?
#
loop_
_entity_poly.entity_id
_entity_poly.type
_entity_poly.pdbx_seq_one_letter_code
_entity_poly.pdbx_strand_id
1 'polypeptide(L)'
;MKKIITLLFILSLFSYAQDRHYWDQAVGGKTALLGGIAVGGVRDYSATFYNPGALSFLDKKSMSVNFNMYGIKDFSFINGGGPGIDSRYTRVSLYPASLAGPLPFIGDSLNRFSYMIYANGYSYVRVSERYEGYSDVIPTRIQPGLVNNFEGDEYLVNQGKLDALLSEVSVGFGYSKKIADNVGIGFTLLGAYRDQTKQRYESYVAYDTTNQRSASSDLFLDIDYWAVRFSGKFGISAEWEDLKLGATITTPSIAFKKASGGTDHASVMSSNVLVDTTTGAQIDIVASDRQ
;
A
#
# COMPACT_ATOMS: atom_id res chain seq x y z
N MET A 1 -6.89 -19.86 32.52
CA MET A 1 -7.18 -19.98 31.07
C MET A 1 -8.36 -19.12 30.62
N LYS A 2 -9.59 -19.27 31.16
CA LYS A 2 -10.76 -18.46 30.73
C LYS A 2 -10.52 -16.93 30.76
N LYS A 3 -9.92 -16.39 31.84
CA LYS A 3 -9.66 -14.94 31.97
C LYS A 3 -8.67 -14.38 30.92
N ILE A 4 -7.70 -15.17 30.48
CA ILE A 4 -6.71 -14.77 29.46
C ILE A 4 -7.37 -14.74 28.08
N ILE A 5 -8.22 -15.74 27.79
CA ILE A 5 -9.00 -15.79 26.56
C ILE A 5 -9.96 -14.60 26.48
N THR A 6 -10.65 -14.28 27.58
CA THR A 6 -11.54 -13.11 27.65
C THR A 6 -10.79 -11.79 27.44
N LEU A 7 -9.58 -11.64 28.00
CA LEU A 7 -8.76 -10.44 27.79
C LEU A 7 -8.29 -10.29 26.33
N LEU A 8 -7.90 -11.40 25.69
CA LEU A 8 -7.54 -11.43 24.26
C LEU A 8 -8.73 -11.05 23.36
N PHE A 9 -9.96 -11.46 23.71
CA PHE A 9 -11.18 -11.09 22.99
C PHE A 9 -11.58 -9.62 23.17
N ILE A 10 -11.28 -9.01 24.32
CA ILE A 10 -11.58 -7.58 24.55
C ILE A 10 -10.59 -6.69 23.79
N LEU A 11 -9.33 -7.10 23.66
CA LEU A 11 -8.31 -6.37 22.89
C LEU A 11 -8.61 -6.31 21.39
N SER A 12 -9.33 -7.30 20.83
CA SER A 12 -9.77 -7.24 19.42
C SER A 12 -10.83 -6.19 19.13
N LEU A 13 -11.58 -5.71 20.14
CA LEU A 13 -12.65 -4.72 19.95
C LEU A 13 -12.13 -3.30 19.69
N PHE A 14 -10.84 -3.03 19.93
CA PHE A 14 -10.20 -1.73 19.71
C PHE A 14 -9.21 -1.74 18.54
N SER A 15 -9.26 -2.75 17.67
CA SER A 15 -8.42 -2.80 16.48
C SER A 15 -8.96 -1.82 15.43
N TYR A 16 -8.30 -0.68 15.27
CA TYR A 16 -8.42 0.08 14.03
C TYR A 16 -7.98 -0.83 12.88
N ALA A 17 -8.78 -0.90 11.82
CA ALA A 17 -8.44 -1.67 10.64
C ALA A 17 -7.06 -1.21 10.13
N GLN A 18 -6.13 -2.16 10.00
CA GLN A 18 -4.86 -1.88 9.35
C GLN A 18 -5.13 -1.72 7.86
N ASP A 19 -4.99 -0.50 7.37
CA ASP A 19 -5.42 -0.09 6.03
C ASP A 19 -4.58 -0.69 4.88
N ARG A 20 -3.63 -1.58 5.19
CA ARG A 20 -2.75 -2.20 4.18
C ARG A 20 -2.35 -3.63 4.55
N HIS A 21 -2.35 -4.47 3.53
CA HIS A 21 -1.85 -5.84 3.55
C HIS A 21 -0.30 -5.81 3.60
N TYR A 22 0.28 -5.61 4.79
CA TYR A 22 1.74 -5.51 4.97
C TYR A 22 2.46 -6.88 4.92
N TRP A 23 1.72 -7.98 4.78
CA TRP A 23 2.24 -9.36 4.72
C TRP A 23 2.02 -9.98 3.35
N ASP A 24 2.25 -9.23 2.28
CA ASP A 24 2.21 -9.77 0.91
C ASP A 24 3.54 -10.40 0.47
N GLN A 25 4.62 -10.20 1.24
CA GLN A 25 5.96 -10.68 0.90
C GLN A 25 6.60 -11.47 2.05
N ALA A 26 7.07 -12.67 1.73
CA ALA A 26 7.85 -13.47 2.67
C ALA A 26 9.31 -13.01 2.68
N VAL A 27 9.80 -12.62 3.85
CA VAL A 27 11.21 -12.34 4.13
C VAL A 27 11.98 -13.66 4.24
N GLY A 28 13.19 -13.76 3.70
CA GLY A 28 14.02 -14.96 3.77
C GLY A 28 13.63 -16.09 2.80
N GLY A 29 14.63 -16.74 2.20
CA GLY A 29 14.41 -17.74 1.15
C GLY A 29 13.68 -18.99 1.61
N LYS A 30 14.08 -19.54 2.76
CA LYS A 30 13.42 -20.73 3.31
C LYS A 30 11.96 -20.45 3.68
N THR A 31 11.70 -19.31 4.30
CA THR A 31 10.34 -18.93 4.68
C THR A 31 9.45 -18.63 3.47
N ALA A 32 9.99 -18.04 2.41
CA ALA A 32 9.26 -17.83 1.17
C ALA A 32 8.77 -19.15 0.56
N LEU A 33 9.60 -20.20 0.57
CA LEU A 33 9.21 -21.54 0.12
C LEU A 33 8.17 -22.21 1.03
N LEU A 34 8.10 -21.83 2.31
CA LEU A 34 7.13 -22.32 3.27
C LEU A 34 5.85 -21.46 3.31
N GLY A 35 5.65 -20.58 2.33
CA GLY A 35 4.46 -19.73 2.24
C GLY A 35 4.32 -18.72 3.39
N GLY A 36 5.44 -18.28 3.99
CA GLY A 36 5.41 -17.32 5.10
C GLY A 36 5.28 -17.92 6.50
N ILE A 37 5.21 -19.25 6.63
CA ILE A 37 5.10 -19.94 7.92
C ILE A 37 6.48 -19.97 8.61
N ALA A 38 6.77 -18.98 9.45
CA ALA A 38 8.10 -18.85 10.08
C ALA A 38 8.11 -18.61 11.59
N VAL A 39 6.98 -18.29 12.24
CA VAL A 39 7.01 -17.85 13.64
C VAL A 39 7.61 -18.91 14.60
N GLY A 40 7.26 -20.19 14.47
CA GLY A 40 7.87 -21.27 15.27
C GLY A 40 9.10 -21.93 14.64
N GLY A 41 9.11 -22.04 13.30
CA GLY A 41 10.07 -22.87 12.56
C GLY A 41 11.28 -22.14 11.96
N VAL A 42 11.40 -20.82 12.11
CA VAL A 42 12.50 -20.06 11.49
C VAL A 42 13.85 -20.41 12.10
N ARG A 43 14.78 -20.89 11.27
CA ARG A 43 16.14 -21.32 11.69
C ARG A 43 17.22 -20.68 10.82
N ASP A 44 17.01 -19.42 10.49
CA ASP A 44 17.97 -18.55 9.82
C ASP A 44 17.76 -17.11 10.32
N TYR A 45 18.64 -16.18 9.93
CA TYR A 45 18.59 -14.80 10.43
C TYR A 45 17.37 -13.99 9.97
N SER A 46 16.50 -14.52 9.11
CA SER A 46 15.15 -13.94 8.91
C SER A 46 14.29 -14.01 10.17
N ALA A 47 14.69 -14.79 11.18
CA ALA A 47 14.13 -14.74 12.53
C ALA A 47 14.11 -13.32 13.12
N THR A 48 15.04 -12.46 12.71
CA THR A 48 15.03 -11.02 13.04
C THR A 48 13.70 -10.36 12.66
N PHE A 49 13.10 -10.74 11.53
CA PHE A 49 11.77 -10.29 11.11
C PHE A 49 10.64 -11.10 11.73
N TYR A 50 10.71 -12.44 11.67
CA TYR A 50 9.56 -13.26 12.06
C TYR A 50 9.46 -13.40 13.57
N ASN A 51 10.49 -13.95 14.21
CA ASN A 51 10.51 -14.24 15.63
C ASN A 51 11.91 -14.03 16.24
N PRO A 52 12.18 -12.88 16.89
CA PRO A 52 13.48 -12.66 17.50
C PRO A 52 13.78 -13.64 18.64
N GLY A 53 12.78 -14.29 19.24
CA GLY A 53 13.01 -15.36 20.22
C GLY A 53 13.71 -16.60 19.64
N ALA A 54 13.63 -16.81 18.33
CA ALA A 54 14.31 -17.93 17.67
C ALA A 54 15.80 -17.66 17.39
N LEU A 55 16.24 -16.40 17.45
CA LEU A 55 17.64 -16.03 17.19
C LEU A 55 18.62 -16.69 18.18
N SER A 56 18.20 -16.96 19.42
CA SER A 56 19.01 -17.64 20.44
C SER A 56 19.48 -19.03 20.04
N PHE A 57 18.79 -19.68 19.10
CA PHE A 57 19.08 -21.03 18.62
C PHE A 57 19.90 -21.05 17.33
N LEU A 58 20.33 -19.88 16.83
CA LEU A 58 21.12 -19.77 15.61
C LEU A 58 22.63 -19.75 15.88
N ASP A 59 23.39 -20.23 14.90
CA ASP A 59 24.86 -20.17 14.90
C ASP A 59 25.37 -18.77 14.55
N LYS A 60 26.38 -18.30 15.27
CA LYS A 60 27.00 -16.97 15.10
C LYS A 60 27.69 -16.75 13.75
N LYS A 61 27.93 -17.81 12.98
CA LYS A 61 28.69 -17.76 11.71
C LYS A 61 27.82 -17.88 10.46
N SER A 62 26.53 -18.13 10.61
CA SER A 62 25.64 -18.23 9.45
C SER A 62 25.20 -16.83 9.02
N MET A 63 25.07 -16.59 7.71
CA MET A 63 24.47 -15.37 7.16
C MET A 63 23.34 -15.80 6.23
N SER A 64 22.19 -15.15 6.34
CA SER A 64 21.03 -15.43 5.47
C SER A 64 20.95 -14.33 4.43
N VAL A 65 21.30 -14.69 3.19
CA VAL A 65 21.15 -13.79 2.06
C VAL A 65 20.11 -14.39 1.14
N ASN A 66 19.00 -13.67 0.95
CA ASN A 66 18.06 -13.94 -0.12
C ASN A 66 18.29 -12.87 -1.17
N PHE A 67 18.39 -13.24 -2.45
CA PHE A 67 18.46 -12.31 -3.57
C PHE A 67 17.29 -12.54 -4.53
N ASN A 68 16.55 -11.46 -4.81
CA ASN A 68 15.60 -11.20 -5.89
C ASN A 68 14.55 -12.29 -6.17
N MET A 69 13.31 -12.01 -5.74
CA MET A 69 12.13 -12.77 -6.21
C MET A 69 11.54 -12.09 -7.45
N TYR A 70 11.29 -12.88 -8.49
CA TYR A 70 10.52 -12.46 -9.66
C TYR A 70 9.05 -12.69 -9.38
N GLY A 71 8.22 -11.68 -9.59
CA GLY A 71 6.78 -11.86 -9.55
C GLY A 71 6.09 -11.18 -10.71
N ILE A 72 4.99 -11.79 -11.14
CA ILE A 72 4.05 -11.22 -12.10
C ILE A 72 2.87 -10.73 -11.28
N LYS A 73 2.60 -9.43 -11.35
CA LYS A 73 1.38 -8.84 -10.82
C LYS A 73 0.43 -8.58 -11.97
N ASP A 74 -0.80 -9.06 -11.84
CA ASP A 74 -1.88 -8.84 -12.80
C ASP A 74 -3.03 -8.17 -12.05
N PHE A 75 -3.39 -6.97 -12.49
CA PHE A 75 -4.49 -6.20 -11.96
C PHE A 75 -5.57 -6.09 -13.01
N SER A 76 -6.82 -6.35 -12.63
CA SER A 76 -7.99 -6.12 -13.46
C SER A 76 -8.90 -5.12 -12.77
N PHE A 77 -9.29 -4.09 -13.51
CA PHE A 77 -10.20 -3.03 -13.11
C PHE A 77 -11.48 -3.23 -13.89
N ILE A 78 -12.54 -3.63 -13.19
CA ILE A 78 -13.85 -3.85 -13.80
C ILE A 78 -14.48 -2.49 -14.06
N ASN A 79 -14.95 -2.26 -15.29
CA ASN A 79 -15.47 -0.97 -15.75
C ASN A 79 -14.50 0.21 -15.52
N GLY A 80 -13.19 -0.02 -15.59
CA GLY A 80 -12.19 1.02 -15.38
C GLY A 80 -12.40 2.21 -16.34
N GLY A 81 -12.55 1.91 -17.63
CA GLY A 81 -12.74 2.93 -18.67
C GLY A 81 -14.18 3.41 -18.85
N GLY A 82 -15.13 2.88 -18.07
CA GLY A 82 -16.57 3.09 -18.22
C GLY A 82 -17.35 1.77 -18.22
N PRO A 83 -18.70 1.82 -18.24
CA PRO A 83 -19.53 0.62 -18.26
C PRO A 83 -19.16 -0.34 -19.41
N GLY A 84 -18.82 -1.58 -19.08
CA GLY A 84 -18.40 -2.62 -20.03
C GLY A 84 -16.96 -2.52 -20.51
N ILE A 85 -16.16 -1.55 -20.03
CA ILE A 85 -14.78 -1.34 -20.43
C ILE A 85 -13.86 -1.69 -19.27
N ASP A 86 -13.48 -2.95 -19.21
CA ASP A 86 -12.51 -3.45 -18.25
C ASP A 86 -11.08 -3.11 -18.67
N SER A 87 -10.23 -2.85 -17.68
CA SER A 87 -8.81 -2.63 -17.90
C SER A 87 -7.95 -3.64 -17.20
N ARG A 88 -6.81 -3.91 -17.81
CA ARG A 88 -5.85 -4.88 -17.28
C ARG A 88 -4.46 -4.27 -17.25
N TYR A 89 -3.76 -4.45 -16.14
CA TYR A 89 -2.38 -4.06 -15.97
C TYR A 89 -1.57 -5.26 -15.49
N THR A 90 -0.69 -5.76 -16.35
CA THR A 90 0.24 -6.84 -16.02
C THR A 90 1.66 -6.28 -15.94
N ARG A 91 2.39 -6.62 -14.88
CA ARG A 91 3.79 -6.22 -14.72
C ARG A 91 4.64 -7.37 -14.18
N VAL A 92 5.77 -7.60 -14.83
CA VAL A 92 6.89 -8.35 -14.25
C VAL A 92 7.69 -7.41 -13.33
N SER A 93 7.77 -7.75 -12.06
CA SER A 93 8.48 -6.98 -11.04
C SER A 93 9.60 -7.80 -10.42
N LEU A 94 10.73 -7.13 -10.17
CA LEU A 94 11.80 -7.63 -9.33
C LEU A 94 11.55 -7.09 -7.91
N TYR A 95 11.30 -7.98 -6.96
CA TYR A 95 11.20 -7.57 -5.56
C TYR A 95 12.59 -7.58 -4.93
N PRO A 96 13.03 -6.44 -4.35
CA PRO A 96 14.33 -6.39 -3.72
C PRO A 96 14.36 -7.32 -2.51
N ALA A 97 15.54 -7.82 -2.28
CA ALA A 97 15.76 -8.99 -1.47
C ALA A 97 16.04 -8.66 0.00
N SER A 98 15.92 -9.67 0.87
CA SER A 98 16.27 -9.53 2.28
C SER A 98 17.70 -10.00 2.55
N LEU A 99 18.47 -9.18 3.24
CA LEU A 99 19.76 -9.52 3.82
C LEU A 99 19.63 -9.57 5.34
N ALA A 100 19.98 -10.68 5.97
CA ALA A 100 19.97 -10.79 7.43
C ALA A 100 21.20 -11.57 7.93
N GLY A 101 21.76 -11.14 9.05
CA GLY A 101 22.95 -11.78 9.59
C GLY A 101 23.19 -11.47 11.06
N PRO A 102 24.17 -12.15 11.67
CA PRO A 102 24.63 -11.86 13.01
C PRO A 102 25.36 -10.53 13.03
N LEU A 103 25.35 -9.88 14.19
CA LEU A 103 26.36 -8.89 14.54
C LEU A 103 27.50 -9.62 15.26
N PRO A 104 28.54 -10.11 14.56
CA PRO A 104 29.48 -11.10 15.10
C PRO A 104 30.35 -10.56 16.23
N PHE A 105 30.44 -9.24 16.35
CA PHE A 105 31.24 -8.55 17.37
C PHE A 105 30.53 -8.41 18.72
N ILE A 106 29.24 -8.79 18.81
CA ILE A 106 28.41 -8.59 20.02
C ILE A 106 27.64 -9.88 20.35
N GLY A 107 27.69 -10.30 21.62
CA GLY A 107 26.96 -11.47 22.15
C GLY A 107 27.84 -12.66 22.52
N ASP A 108 27.30 -13.60 23.29
CA ASP A 108 27.96 -14.80 23.86
C ASP A 108 27.14 -16.07 23.54
N SER A 109 27.20 -17.18 24.27
CA SER A 109 26.36 -18.36 23.98
C SER A 109 24.87 -18.17 24.30
N LEU A 110 24.54 -17.23 25.20
CA LEU A 110 23.19 -16.95 25.67
C LEU A 110 22.58 -15.74 24.95
N ASN A 111 23.40 -14.78 24.56
CA ASN A 111 22.99 -13.52 23.94
C ASN A 111 23.32 -13.52 22.44
N ARG A 112 22.34 -13.16 21.62
CA ARG A 112 22.44 -13.08 20.16
C ARG A 112 22.02 -11.71 19.68
N PHE A 113 22.78 -11.18 18.73
CA PHE A 113 22.50 -9.91 18.07
C PHE A 113 22.50 -10.13 16.57
N SER A 114 21.60 -9.44 15.89
CA SER A 114 21.38 -9.61 14.46
C SER A 114 20.99 -8.29 13.83
N TYR A 115 21.23 -8.18 12.53
CA TYR A 115 20.73 -7.12 11.69
C TYR A 115 19.92 -7.72 10.54
N MET A 116 19.05 -6.91 9.99
CA MET A 116 18.31 -7.22 8.78
C MET A 116 18.07 -5.97 7.96
N ILE A 117 18.13 -6.11 6.64
CA ILE A 117 17.65 -5.14 5.67
C ILE A 117 16.70 -5.90 4.76
N TYR A 118 15.50 -5.38 4.55
CA TYR A 118 14.52 -5.99 3.66
C TYR A 118 13.66 -4.92 3.01
N ALA A 119 13.45 -5.07 1.70
CA ALA A 119 12.51 -4.22 1.00
C ALA A 119 11.10 -4.72 1.27
N ASN A 120 10.31 -3.86 1.91
CA ASN A 120 9.02 -4.18 2.52
C ASN A 120 7.86 -4.19 1.53
N GLY A 121 8.12 -3.80 0.29
CA GLY A 121 7.08 -3.68 -0.72
C GLY A 121 7.50 -2.67 -1.77
N TYR A 122 7.65 -3.16 -2.99
CA TYR A 122 7.63 -2.34 -4.19
C TYR A 122 6.29 -2.61 -4.87
N SER A 123 5.43 -1.60 -4.93
CA SER A 123 4.16 -1.67 -5.66
C SER A 123 4.10 -0.54 -6.63
N TYR A 124 3.75 -0.86 -7.87
CA TYR A 124 3.62 0.13 -8.92
C TYR A 124 2.48 -0.30 -9.81
N VAL A 125 1.53 0.60 -9.99
CA VAL A 125 0.34 0.39 -10.80
C VAL A 125 0.21 1.58 -11.71
N ARG A 126 0.14 1.31 -13.02
CA ARG A 126 -0.16 2.33 -14.02
C ARG A 126 -1.34 1.87 -14.85
N VAL A 127 -2.41 2.65 -14.82
CA VAL A 127 -3.60 2.45 -15.64
C VAL A 127 -3.84 3.73 -16.43
N SER A 128 -4.17 3.57 -17.70
CA SER A 128 -4.55 4.69 -18.58
C SER A 128 -5.66 4.20 -19.48
N GLU A 129 -6.76 4.93 -19.47
CA GLU A 129 -8.00 4.59 -20.12
C GLU A 129 -8.57 5.83 -20.79
N ARG A 130 -9.28 5.60 -21.88
CA ARG A 130 -10.01 6.62 -22.60
C ARG A 130 -11.27 5.99 -23.16
N TYR A 131 -12.39 6.66 -22.98
CA TYR A 131 -13.63 6.31 -23.65
C TYR A 131 -14.16 7.51 -24.43
N GLU A 132 -14.76 7.19 -25.57
CA GLU A 132 -15.39 8.12 -26.48
C GLU A 132 -16.69 7.47 -26.95
N GLY A 133 -17.81 8.15 -26.75
CA GLY A 133 -19.11 7.61 -27.12
C GLY A 133 -20.26 8.52 -26.73
N TYR A 134 -21.46 8.10 -27.10
CA TYR A 134 -22.69 8.82 -26.77
C TYR A 134 -23.25 8.27 -25.46
N SER A 135 -23.51 9.14 -24.48
CA SER A 135 -24.14 8.80 -23.21
C SER A 135 -24.83 10.03 -22.64
N ASP A 136 -26.04 9.85 -22.13
CA ASP A 136 -26.72 10.85 -21.27
C ASP A 136 -25.96 10.99 -19.94
N VAL A 137 -25.19 12.08 -19.81
CA VAL A 137 -24.41 12.41 -18.61
C VAL A 137 -24.78 13.76 -18.00
N ILE A 138 -25.51 14.61 -18.73
CA ILE A 138 -25.98 15.90 -18.24
C ILE A 138 -27.48 15.77 -17.93
N PRO A 139 -27.89 15.77 -16.64
CA PRO A 139 -29.29 15.62 -16.32
C PRO A 139 -30.11 16.77 -16.90
N THR A 140 -31.18 16.42 -17.62
CA THR A 140 -32.14 17.36 -18.21
C THR A 140 -32.63 18.36 -17.17
N ARG A 141 -32.37 19.66 -17.41
CA ARG A 141 -32.84 20.76 -16.55
C ARG A 141 -34.00 21.47 -17.25
N ILE A 142 -35.22 21.23 -16.78
CA ILE A 142 -36.39 21.98 -17.24
C ILE A 142 -36.45 23.29 -16.44
N GLN A 143 -35.96 24.38 -17.04
CA GLN A 143 -36.19 25.75 -16.54
C GLN A 143 -37.06 26.53 -17.53
N PRO A 144 -38.13 27.22 -17.07
CA PRO A 144 -38.95 28.06 -17.94
C PRO A 144 -38.12 29.16 -18.62
N GLY A 145 -38.10 29.19 -19.96
CA GLY A 145 -37.40 30.19 -20.76
C GLY A 145 -36.02 29.77 -21.30
N LEU A 146 -35.53 28.57 -20.97
CA LEU A 146 -34.31 28.00 -21.53
C LEU A 146 -34.64 26.81 -22.44
N VAL A 147 -33.91 26.66 -23.56
CA VAL A 147 -33.97 25.45 -24.40
C VAL A 147 -33.03 24.42 -23.77
N ASN A 148 -33.52 23.21 -23.54
CA ASN A 148 -32.67 22.11 -23.04
C ASN A 148 -31.84 21.56 -24.21
N ASN A 149 -30.62 22.06 -24.39
CA ASN A 149 -29.67 21.50 -25.37
C ASN A 149 -29.09 20.14 -24.93
N PHE A 150 -29.45 19.67 -23.73
CA PHE A 150 -29.01 18.43 -23.08
C PHE A 150 -30.14 17.39 -23.05
N GLU A 151 -31.03 17.38 -24.05
CA GLU A 151 -32.06 16.35 -24.20
C GLU A 151 -31.52 15.23 -25.11
N GLY A 152 -31.06 14.12 -24.52
CA GLY A 152 -30.53 12.95 -25.23
C GLY A 152 -29.08 12.63 -24.91
N ASP A 153 -28.49 11.68 -25.63
CA ASP A 153 -27.10 11.28 -25.39
C ASP A 153 -26.11 12.37 -25.84
N GLU A 154 -25.24 12.83 -24.94
CA GLU A 154 -24.12 13.71 -25.30
C GLU A 154 -22.94 12.91 -25.84
N TYR A 155 -22.16 13.51 -26.76
CA TYR A 155 -20.86 12.94 -27.12
C TYR A 155 -19.88 13.17 -25.96
N LEU A 156 -19.62 12.12 -25.19
CA LEU A 156 -18.73 12.10 -24.05
C LEU A 156 -17.35 11.63 -24.47
N VAL A 157 -16.34 12.42 -24.11
CA VAL A 157 -14.94 12.04 -24.12
C VAL A 157 -14.43 12.05 -22.69
N ASN A 158 -14.02 10.90 -22.17
CA ASN A 158 -13.37 10.81 -20.87
C ASN A 158 -11.98 10.17 -20.97
N GLN A 159 -11.10 10.60 -20.08
CA GLN A 159 -9.78 10.03 -19.93
C GLN A 159 -9.47 9.85 -18.44
N GLY A 160 -9.11 8.63 -18.06
CA GLY A 160 -8.67 8.28 -16.72
C GLY A 160 -7.22 7.82 -16.74
N LYS A 161 -6.41 8.32 -15.81
CA LYS A 161 -5.04 7.85 -15.60
C LYS A 161 -4.76 7.74 -14.11
N LEU A 162 -4.22 6.60 -13.71
CA LEU A 162 -3.71 6.35 -12.38
C LEU A 162 -2.26 5.88 -12.49
N ASP A 163 -1.36 6.58 -11.81
CA ASP A 163 0.02 6.15 -11.60
C ASP A 163 0.27 6.14 -10.09
N ALA A 164 0.49 4.97 -9.52
CA ALA A 164 0.70 4.80 -8.08
C ALA A 164 1.95 3.97 -7.84
N LEU A 165 2.97 4.60 -7.25
CA LEU A 165 4.20 4.00 -6.81
C LEU A 165 4.27 3.99 -5.29
N LEU A 166 4.65 2.86 -4.72
CA LEU A 166 4.96 2.67 -3.32
C LEU A 166 6.27 1.90 -3.21
N SER A 167 7.23 2.47 -2.48
CA SER A 167 8.48 1.82 -2.13
C SER A 167 8.68 1.89 -0.63
N GLU A 168 9.06 0.78 -0.02
CA GLU A 168 9.39 0.73 1.40
C GLU A 168 10.63 -0.13 1.62
N VAL A 169 11.58 0.39 2.39
CA VAL A 169 12.79 -0.33 2.82
C VAL A 169 12.87 -0.27 4.32
N SER A 170 13.11 -1.42 4.93
CA SER A 170 13.16 -1.58 6.37
C SER A 170 14.49 -2.16 6.82
N VAL A 171 14.97 -1.63 7.94
CA VAL A 171 16.16 -2.08 8.65
C VAL A 171 15.73 -2.55 10.03
N GLY A 172 16.23 -3.70 10.45
CA GLY A 172 15.93 -4.31 11.73
C GLY A 172 17.20 -4.61 12.52
N PHE A 173 17.15 -4.38 13.84
CA PHE A 173 18.15 -4.83 14.78
C PHE A 173 17.50 -5.75 15.80
N GLY A 174 17.90 -7.02 15.79
CA GLY A 174 17.36 -8.05 16.67
C GLY A 174 18.33 -8.39 17.80
N TYR A 175 17.78 -8.51 19.01
CA TYR A 175 18.42 -9.06 20.19
C TYR A 175 17.65 -10.31 20.65
N SER A 176 18.36 -11.32 21.13
CA SER A 176 17.76 -12.49 21.74
C SER A 176 18.59 -13.03 22.88
N LYS A 177 17.89 -13.63 23.84
CA LYS A 177 18.45 -14.28 25.01
C LYS A 177 17.89 -15.69 25.15
N LYS A 178 18.79 -16.66 25.22
CA LYS A 178 18.49 -18.02 25.67
C LYS A 178 18.23 -17.98 27.18
N ILE A 179 17.01 -18.28 27.60
CA ILE A 179 16.61 -18.28 29.02
C ILE A 179 16.55 -19.68 29.62
N ALA A 180 16.40 -20.70 28.77
CA ALA A 180 16.52 -22.11 29.10
C ALA A 180 17.09 -22.85 27.88
N ASP A 181 17.49 -24.12 28.05
CA ASP A 181 18.11 -24.85 26.94
C ASP A 181 17.22 -25.00 25.71
N ASN A 182 15.91 -25.01 25.95
CA ASN A 182 14.86 -25.10 24.96
C ASN A 182 14.04 -23.81 24.82
N VAL A 183 14.34 -22.70 25.51
CA VAL A 183 13.52 -21.47 25.44
C VAL A 183 14.37 -20.23 25.20
N GLY A 184 13.95 -19.46 24.20
CA GLY A 184 14.55 -18.19 23.79
C GLY A 184 13.52 -17.07 23.77
N ILE A 185 13.93 -15.88 24.24
CA ILE A 185 13.15 -14.64 24.10
C ILE A 185 13.95 -13.64 23.28
N GLY A 186 13.27 -12.69 22.66
CA GLY A 186 13.95 -11.68 21.87
C GLY A 186 13.10 -10.48 21.55
N PHE A 187 13.78 -9.46 21.06
CA PHE A 187 13.23 -8.19 20.64
C PHE A 187 13.91 -7.74 19.35
N THR A 188 13.13 -7.21 18.41
CA THR A 188 13.64 -6.52 17.22
C THR A 188 13.13 -5.10 17.21
N LEU A 189 14.03 -4.13 17.04
CA LEU A 189 13.69 -2.77 16.65
C LEU A 189 13.71 -2.68 15.12
N LEU A 190 12.61 -2.26 14.51
CA LEU A 190 12.46 -2.08 13.07
C LEU A 190 12.33 -0.59 12.75
N GLY A 191 13.15 -0.08 11.85
CA GLY A 191 13.02 1.24 11.23
C GLY A 191 12.69 1.09 9.74
N ALA A 192 11.65 1.75 9.27
CA ALA A 192 11.16 1.69 7.90
C ALA A 192 11.19 3.08 7.25
N TYR A 193 11.80 3.19 6.08
CA TYR A 193 11.66 4.32 5.17
C TYR A 193 10.63 3.97 4.11
N ARG A 194 9.60 4.81 3.97
CA ARG A 194 8.54 4.64 2.97
C ARG A 194 8.49 5.88 2.11
N ASP A 195 8.32 5.64 0.82
CA ASP A 195 8.18 6.61 -0.25
C ASP A 195 6.97 6.21 -1.10
N GLN A 196 6.10 7.16 -1.40
CA GLN A 196 4.85 6.90 -2.09
C GLN A 196 4.49 8.09 -2.98
N THR A 197 4.35 7.83 -4.27
CA THR A 197 3.85 8.80 -5.24
C THR A 197 2.54 8.28 -5.80
N LYS A 198 1.51 9.13 -5.89
CA LYS A 198 0.25 8.79 -6.54
C LYS A 198 -0.22 9.98 -7.37
N GLN A 199 -0.29 9.78 -8.66
CA GLN A 199 -0.90 10.69 -9.60
C GLN A 199 -2.20 10.08 -10.12
N ARG A 200 -3.30 10.80 -9.96
CA ARG A 200 -4.59 10.47 -10.58
C ARG A 200 -5.00 11.67 -11.40
N TYR A 201 -5.32 11.42 -12.66
CA TYR A 201 -5.87 12.41 -13.56
C TYR A 201 -7.13 11.84 -14.18
N GLU A 202 -8.22 12.59 -14.08
CA GLU A 202 -9.49 12.26 -14.72
C GLU A 202 -9.99 13.51 -15.43
N SER A 203 -10.37 13.35 -16.69
CA SER A 203 -10.94 14.41 -17.51
C SER A 203 -12.22 13.90 -18.13
N TYR A 204 -13.26 14.70 -18.06
CA TYR A 204 -14.55 14.45 -18.67
C TYR A 204 -14.92 15.68 -19.49
N VAL A 205 -15.30 15.47 -20.75
CA VAL A 205 -15.78 16.52 -21.64
C VAL A 205 -17.01 16.00 -22.37
N ALA A 206 -18.13 16.72 -22.23
CA ALA A 206 -19.36 16.44 -22.94
C ALA A 206 -19.59 17.50 -24.02
N TYR A 207 -19.94 17.05 -25.22
CA TYR A 207 -20.31 17.91 -26.34
C TYR A 207 -21.81 17.76 -26.63
N ASP A 208 -22.47 18.89 -26.90
CA ASP A 208 -23.87 18.89 -27.32
C ASP A 208 -24.04 18.45 -28.79
N THR A 209 -25.31 18.37 -29.21
CA THR A 209 -25.72 18.03 -30.58
C THR A 209 -25.23 19.02 -31.64
N THR A 210 -24.69 20.17 -31.26
CA THR A 210 -24.08 21.17 -32.14
C THR A 210 -22.54 21.09 -32.17
N ASN A 211 -21.96 20.04 -31.56
CA ASN A 211 -20.53 19.84 -31.38
C ASN A 211 -19.83 20.95 -30.57
N GLN A 212 -20.57 21.70 -29.75
CA GLN A 212 -19.97 22.65 -28.82
C GLN A 212 -19.68 21.98 -27.48
N ARG A 213 -18.58 22.39 -26.84
CA ARG A 213 -18.22 21.89 -25.50
C ARG A 213 -19.24 22.42 -24.51
N SER A 214 -19.99 21.50 -23.94
CA SER A 214 -21.21 21.77 -23.19
C SER A 214 -21.00 21.59 -21.68
N ALA A 215 -20.20 20.59 -21.30
CA ALA A 215 -19.70 20.48 -19.94
C ALA A 215 -18.28 19.91 -19.92
N SER A 216 -17.54 20.21 -18.85
CA SER A 216 -16.31 19.47 -18.57
C SER A 216 -15.98 19.44 -17.10
N SER A 217 -15.23 18.42 -16.70
CA SER A 217 -14.67 18.26 -15.37
C SER A 217 -13.26 17.69 -15.45
N ASP A 218 -12.30 18.39 -14.88
CA ASP A 218 -10.93 17.91 -14.72
C ASP A 218 -10.65 17.70 -13.22
N LEU A 219 -10.25 16.49 -12.84
CA LEU A 219 -9.72 16.14 -11.53
C LEU A 219 -8.25 15.76 -11.69
N PHE A 220 -7.38 16.53 -11.04
CA PHE A 220 -5.98 16.18 -10.89
C PHE A 220 -5.68 16.03 -9.41
N LEU A 221 -5.13 14.88 -9.03
CA LEU A 221 -4.63 14.58 -7.69
C LEU A 221 -3.19 14.11 -7.82
N ASP A 222 -2.27 14.87 -7.26
CA ASP A 222 -0.89 14.44 -7.04
C ASP A 222 -0.64 14.29 -5.55
N ILE A 223 0.01 13.20 -5.15
CA ILE A 223 0.39 12.92 -3.78
C ILE A 223 1.83 12.44 -3.80
N ASP A 224 2.72 13.17 -3.14
CA ASP A 224 4.10 12.75 -2.89
C ASP A 224 4.32 12.63 -1.37
N TYR A 225 4.61 11.44 -0.89
CA TYR A 225 4.67 11.18 0.54
C TYR A 225 5.88 10.32 0.90
N TRP A 226 6.65 10.79 1.87
CA TRP A 226 7.64 9.94 2.51
C TRP A 226 7.56 10.00 4.03
N ALA A 227 7.95 8.90 4.68
CA ALA A 227 7.96 8.79 6.12
C ALA A 227 9.00 7.80 6.65
N VAL A 228 9.56 8.15 7.81
CA VAL A 228 10.37 7.24 8.63
C VAL A 228 9.54 6.77 9.81
N ARG A 229 9.39 5.44 9.92
CA ARG A 229 8.57 4.77 10.93
C ARG A 229 9.40 3.80 11.76
N PHE A 230 9.08 3.68 13.04
CA PHE A 230 9.69 2.71 13.93
C PHE A 230 8.64 1.77 14.52
N SER A 231 8.99 0.50 14.68
CA SER A 231 8.16 -0.48 15.39
C SER A 231 9.04 -1.43 16.20
N GLY A 232 8.49 -1.96 17.28
CA GLY A 232 9.12 -3.00 18.09
C GLY A 232 8.46 -4.33 17.83
N LYS A 233 9.23 -5.41 17.89
CA LYS A 233 8.71 -6.78 17.82
C LYS A 233 9.29 -7.60 18.94
N PHE A 234 8.45 -8.26 19.71
CA PHE A 234 8.85 -9.18 20.76
C PHE A 234 8.53 -10.60 20.34
N GLY A 235 9.40 -11.54 20.70
CA GLY A 235 9.27 -12.94 20.31
C GLY A 235 9.69 -13.88 21.42
N ILE A 236 9.00 -15.01 21.50
CA ILE A 236 9.38 -16.17 22.28
C ILE A 236 9.42 -17.39 21.37
N SER A 237 10.40 -18.27 21.58
CA SER A 237 10.55 -19.53 20.86
C SER A 237 10.87 -20.63 21.85
N ALA A 238 10.25 -21.80 21.66
CA ALA A 238 10.50 -23.00 22.42
C ALA A 238 10.78 -24.18 21.48
N GLU A 239 11.85 -24.93 21.75
CA GLU A 239 12.35 -26.02 20.91
C GLU A 239 12.51 -27.32 21.70
N TRP A 240 11.69 -28.30 21.38
CA TRP A 240 11.91 -29.70 21.67
C TRP A 240 12.28 -30.41 20.37
N GLU A 241 12.82 -31.63 20.45
CA GLU A 241 13.39 -32.36 19.29
C GLU A 241 12.54 -32.23 18.01
N ASP A 242 11.27 -32.65 18.07
CA ASP A 242 10.35 -32.61 16.93
C ASP A 242 9.38 -31.42 16.95
N LEU A 243 9.25 -30.73 18.09
CA LEU A 243 8.23 -29.70 18.29
C LEU A 243 8.86 -28.31 18.46
N LYS A 244 8.47 -27.41 17.56
CA LYS A 244 8.95 -26.02 17.54
C LYS A 244 7.78 -25.08 17.66
N LEU A 245 7.71 -24.38 18.80
CA LEU A 245 6.65 -23.40 19.08
C LEU A 245 7.23 -22.01 19.10
N GLY A 246 6.48 -21.03 18.62
CA GLY A 246 6.88 -19.64 18.69
C GLY A 246 5.67 -18.72 18.72
N ALA A 247 5.81 -17.60 19.39
CA ALA A 247 4.80 -16.55 19.43
C ALA A 247 5.47 -15.18 19.38
N THR A 248 4.86 -14.26 18.66
CA THR A 248 5.44 -12.93 18.41
C THR A 248 4.37 -11.86 18.44
N ILE A 249 4.70 -10.71 19.00
CA ILE A 249 3.85 -9.53 18.99
C ILE A 249 4.64 -8.37 18.39
N THR A 250 4.03 -7.65 17.46
CA THR A 250 4.62 -6.46 16.84
C THR A 250 3.81 -5.25 17.27
N THR A 251 4.48 -4.19 17.72
CA THR A 251 3.81 -2.95 18.06
C THR A 251 3.33 -2.26 16.79
N PRO A 252 2.30 -1.40 16.87
CA PRO A 252 2.02 -0.45 15.81
C PRO A 252 3.29 0.35 15.46
N SER A 253 3.43 0.73 14.20
CA SER A 253 4.55 1.58 13.76
C SER A 253 4.25 3.04 14.09
N ILE A 254 5.20 3.73 14.75
CA ILE A 254 5.11 5.16 15.06
C ILE A 254 5.95 5.91 14.03
N ALA A 255 5.36 6.92 13.37
CA ALA A 255 6.10 7.80 12.47
C ALA A 255 6.91 8.81 13.27
N PHE A 256 8.23 8.74 13.20
CA PHE A 256 9.13 9.69 13.89
C PHE A 256 9.21 11.02 13.14
N LYS A 257 9.19 10.96 11.80
CA LYS A 257 9.06 12.13 10.94
C LYS A 257 8.08 11.81 9.82
N LYS A 258 6.92 12.46 9.83
CA LYS A 258 6.14 12.72 8.62
C LYS A 258 6.81 13.93 7.98
N ALA A 259 7.81 13.73 7.16
CA ALA A 259 8.35 14.88 6.46
C ALA A 259 7.34 15.25 5.39
N SER A 260 6.70 16.39 5.59
CA SER A 260 5.82 16.99 4.61
C SER A 260 6.61 17.27 3.33
N GLY A 261 6.35 16.46 2.32
CA GLY A 261 6.46 16.81 0.90
C GLY A 261 5.15 16.56 0.16
N GLY A 262 4.08 16.18 0.89
CA GLY A 262 2.72 15.99 0.41
C GLY A 262 2.18 17.27 -0.18
N THR A 263 2.56 17.51 -1.42
CA THR A 263 1.90 18.47 -2.28
C THR A 263 0.65 17.76 -2.75
N ASP A 264 -0.35 17.67 -1.86
CA ASP A 264 -1.68 17.25 -2.24
C ASP A 264 -2.25 18.38 -3.08
N HIS A 265 -2.05 18.32 -4.38
CA HIS A 265 -2.71 19.24 -5.31
C HIS A 265 -3.94 18.55 -5.82
N ALA A 266 -5.09 18.96 -5.29
CA ALA A 266 -6.39 18.59 -5.84
C ALA A 266 -6.93 19.80 -6.60
N SER A 267 -6.93 19.74 -7.93
CA SER A 267 -7.66 20.72 -8.74
C SER A 267 -8.91 20.07 -9.29
N VAL A 268 -10.07 20.63 -8.97
CA VAL A 268 -11.34 20.30 -9.63
C VAL A 268 -11.76 21.54 -10.41
N MET A 269 -11.77 21.42 -11.74
CA MET A 269 -12.33 22.45 -12.60
C MET A 269 -13.56 21.89 -13.27
N SER A 270 -14.73 22.46 -12.98
CA SER A 270 -15.96 22.14 -13.67
C SER A 270 -16.49 23.37 -14.41
N SER A 271 -16.81 23.20 -15.68
CA SER A 271 -17.53 24.19 -16.48
C SER A 271 -18.80 23.55 -17.03
N ASN A 272 -19.91 24.26 -16.93
CA ASN A 272 -21.09 24.01 -17.74
C ASN A 272 -21.16 25.16 -18.77
N VAL A 273 -21.88 24.98 -19.88
CA VAL A 273 -22.21 26.07 -20.81
C VAL A 273 -23.73 26.21 -20.95
N LEU A 274 -24.36 27.08 -20.15
CA LEU A 274 -25.71 27.60 -20.35
C LEU A 274 -25.65 28.87 -21.22
N VAL A 275 -26.33 28.83 -22.35
CA VAL A 275 -26.41 29.98 -23.28
C VAL A 275 -27.78 30.66 -23.13
N ASP A 276 -27.78 31.99 -22.96
CA ASP A 276 -28.99 32.81 -23.01
C ASP A 276 -29.56 32.78 -24.44
N THR A 277 -30.79 32.31 -24.58
CA THR A 277 -31.49 32.14 -25.86
C THR A 277 -31.88 33.46 -26.52
N THR A 278 -31.90 34.56 -25.76
CA THR A 278 -32.31 35.89 -26.23
C THR A 278 -31.10 36.73 -26.69
N THR A 279 -29.95 36.54 -26.04
CA THR A 279 -28.74 37.35 -26.28
C THR A 279 -27.59 36.56 -26.91
N GLY A 280 -27.65 35.23 -26.92
CA GLY A 280 -26.55 34.35 -27.34
C GLY A 280 -25.35 34.38 -26.39
N ALA A 281 -25.48 35.04 -25.24
CA ALA A 281 -24.41 35.20 -24.27
C ALA A 281 -24.27 33.92 -23.42
N GLN A 282 -23.03 33.49 -23.18
CA GLN A 282 -22.71 32.42 -22.22
C GLN A 282 -22.95 32.93 -20.80
N ILE A 283 -23.66 32.16 -19.97
CA ILE A 283 -24.10 32.56 -18.63
C ILE A 283 -23.15 32.00 -17.53
N ASP A 284 -22.19 31.16 -17.87
CA ASP A 284 -21.66 30.17 -16.92
C ASP A 284 -20.72 30.59 -15.81
N ILE A 285 -20.74 29.71 -14.81
CA ILE A 285 -19.98 29.70 -13.58
C ILE A 285 -18.90 28.63 -13.74
N VAL A 286 -17.63 29.07 -13.74
CA VAL A 286 -16.48 28.17 -13.53
C VAL A 286 -16.36 27.94 -12.04
N ALA A 287 -16.56 26.71 -11.59
CA ALA A 287 -16.19 26.30 -10.24
C ALA A 287 -14.79 25.70 -10.31
N SER A 288 -13.82 26.38 -9.70
CA SER A 288 -12.45 25.89 -9.54
C SER A 288 -12.14 25.88 -8.05
N ASP A 289 -11.89 24.69 -7.51
CA ASP A 289 -11.32 24.53 -6.17
C ASP A 289 -9.91 23.97 -6.31
N ARG A 290 -8.98 24.56 -5.57
CA ARG A 290 -7.58 24.15 -5.50
C ARG A 290 -7.24 24.05 -4.02
N GLN A 291 -7.08 22.82 -3.54
CA GLN A 291 -6.59 22.51 -2.20
C GLN A 291 -5.15 22.03 -2.26
#